data_AF-A0A3M1AN42-F1
#
_entry.id   AF-A0A3M1AN42-F1
#
_cell.length_a   1.000
_cell.length_b   1.000
_cell.length_c   1.000
_cell.angle_alpha   90.00
_cell.angle_beta   90.00
_cell.angle_gamma   90.00
#
_symmetry.space_group_name_H-M   'P 1'
#
loop_
_entity.id
_entity.type
_entity.pdbx_description
1 polymer ?
#
loop_
_entity_poly.entity_id
_entity_poly.type
_entity_poly.pdbx_seq_one_letter_code
_entity_poly.pdbx_strand_id
1 'polypeptide(L)'
;MPSLQHKILHKILLSLAGPLNARFSTLESRRRRMEKLASWFKVPAGVAIERLDIGGVQAEWQIPPRSLPQKCVLYFHGGGYVMGSLDTHRHLTAR
;
A
#
# COMPACT_ATOMS: atom_id res chain seq x y z
N MET A 1 25.00 -9.48 26.42
CA MET A 1 25.04 -8.00 26.25
C MET A 1 24.92 -7.70 24.76
N PRO A 2 24.06 -6.76 24.33
CA PRO A 2 23.92 -6.45 22.92
C PRO A 2 25.20 -5.82 22.34
N SER A 3 25.52 -6.18 21.10
CA SER A 3 26.70 -5.68 20.38
C SER A 3 26.61 -4.17 20.10
N LEU A 4 27.76 -3.55 19.81
CA LEU A 4 27.81 -2.12 19.45
C LEU A 4 26.99 -1.84 18.18
N GLN A 5 27.04 -2.74 17.21
CA GLN A 5 26.22 -2.69 15.99
C GLN A 5 24.73 -2.71 16.30
N HIS A 6 24.29 -3.56 17.23
CA HIS A 6 22.89 -3.59 17.67
C HIS A 6 22.46 -2.26 18.30
N LYS A 7 23.30 -1.66 19.15
CA LYS A 7 22.98 -0.37 19.79
C LYS A 7 22.88 0.78 18.78
N ILE A 8 23.75 0.79 17.77
CA ILE A 8 23.75 1.78 16.69
C ILE A 8 22.49 1.60 15.83
N LEU A 9 22.22 0.38 15.36
CA LEU A 9 21.02 0.07 14.57
C LEU A 9 19.74 0.42 15.35
N HIS A 10 19.66 0.05 16.63
CA HIS A 10 18.52 0.36 17.48
C HIS A 10 18.30 1.87 17.64
N LYS A 11 19.36 2.66 17.85
CA LYS A 11 19.24 4.14 17.91
C LYS A 11 18.81 4.74 16.57
N ILE A 12 19.32 4.23 15.45
CA ILE A 12 18.92 4.66 14.11
C ILE A 12 17.45 4.30 13.85
N LEU A 13 17.04 3.08 14.17
CA LEU A 13 15.64 2.67 14.04
C LEU A 13 14.73 3.52 14.91
N LEU A 14 15.12 3.85 16.15
CA LEU A 14 14.35 4.72 17.03
C LEU A 14 14.33 6.20 16.61
N SER A 15 15.39 6.72 15.99
CA SER A 15 15.41 8.09 15.47
C SER A 15 14.62 8.22 14.17
N LEU A 16 14.67 7.20 13.31
CA LEU A 16 13.78 7.02 12.16
C LEU A 16 12.35 6.67 12.59
N ALA A 17 12.15 6.28 13.85
CA ALA A 17 10.85 6.08 14.49
C ALA A 17 10.25 7.36 15.09
N GLY A 18 10.85 8.55 14.93
CA GLY A 18 10.14 9.82 15.15
C GLY A 18 8.71 9.86 14.54
N PRO A 19 8.47 9.34 13.32
CA PRO A 19 7.14 9.12 12.75
C PRO A 19 6.31 7.97 13.38
N LEU A 20 6.87 7.11 14.24
CA LEU A 20 6.14 6.16 15.10
C LEU A 20 5.53 6.83 16.34
N ASN A 21 5.61 8.16 16.48
CA ASN A 21 4.68 8.92 17.32
C ASN A 21 3.24 8.93 16.74
N ALA A 22 2.83 7.79 16.17
CA ALA A 22 1.53 7.51 15.61
C ALA A 22 0.41 7.63 16.65
N ARG A 23 0.74 7.59 17.95
CA ARG A 23 -0.21 7.80 19.07
C ARG A 23 -1.00 9.11 18.97
N PHE A 24 -0.46 10.14 18.31
CA PHE A 24 -1.12 11.45 18.17
C PHE A 24 -1.42 11.86 16.72
N SER A 25 -1.32 10.94 15.74
CA SER A 25 -1.67 11.26 14.35
C SER A 25 -3.16 11.05 14.08
N THR A 26 -3.82 12.03 13.47
CA THR A 26 -5.21 11.92 13.04
C THR A 26 -5.38 10.81 12.00
N LEU A 27 -6.59 10.24 11.89
CA LEU A 27 -6.90 9.22 10.88
C LEU A 27 -6.64 9.75 9.46
N GLU A 28 -6.97 11.00 9.19
CA GLU A 28 -6.71 11.64 7.90
C GLU A 28 -5.21 11.71 7.59
N SER A 29 -4.37 12.09 8.57
CA SER A 29 -2.91 12.06 8.40
C SER A 29 -2.40 10.64 8.13
N ARG A 30 -2.97 9.62 8.76
CA ARG A 30 -2.62 8.21 8.49
C ARG A 30 -3.02 7.80 7.08
N ARG A 31 -4.22 8.15 6.62
CA ARG A 31 -4.69 7.93 5.23
C ARG A 31 -3.77 8.59 4.21
N ARG A 32 -3.50 9.89 4.36
CA ARG A 32 -2.61 10.65 3.47
C ARG A 32 -1.19 10.09 3.46
N ARG A 33 -0.68 9.67 4.62
CA ARG A 33 0.65 9.03 4.71
C ARG A 33 0.67 7.72 3.93
N MET A 34 -0.36 6.89 4.02
CA MET A 34 -0.45 5.64 3.28
C MET A 34 -0.45 5.87 1.76
N GLU A 35 -1.24 6.83 1.27
CA GLU A 35 -1.24 7.24 -0.14
C GLU A 35 0.14 7.71 -0.60
N LYS A 36 0.78 8.56 0.21
CA LYS A 36 2.11 9.08 -0.09
C LYS A 36 3.17 7.98 -0.10
N LEU A 37 3.06 6.95 0.74
CA LEU A 37 4.00 5.83 0.72
C LEU A 37 3.75 4.93 -0.50
N ALA A 38 2.48 4.74 -0.88
CA ALA A 38 2.12 3.95 -2.04
C ALA A 38 2.68 4.50 -3.35
N SER A 39 2.78 5.84 -3.48
CA SER A 39 3.33 6.48 -4.69
C SER A 39 4.80 6.15 -4.98
N TRP A 40 5.52 5.54 -4.02
CA TRP A 40 6.91 5.10 -4.21
C TRP A 40 7.00 3.77 -4.94
N PHE A 41 5.91 3.00 -4.97
CA PHE A 41 5.85 1.71 -5.61
C PHE A 41 5.21 1.83 -7.00
N LYS A 42 5.91 1.33 -8.01
CA LYS A 42 5.41 1.32 -9.38
C LYS A 42 4.58 0.08 -9.67
N VAL A 43 3.57 0.26 -10.52
CA VAL A 43 2.87 -0.84 -11.18
C VAL A 43 3.86 -1.55 -12.13
N PRO A 44 3.90 -2.88 -12.17
CA PRO A 44 4.73 -3.61 -13.13
C PRO A 44 4.42 -3.24 -14.59
N ALA A 45 5.46 -3.25 -15.42
CA ALA A 45 5.33 -2.88 -16.83
C ALA A 45 4.38 -3.84 -17.56
N GLY A 46 3.52 -3.28 -18.42
CA GLY A 46 2.58 -4.05 -19.24
C GLY A 46 1.27 -4.44 -18.55
N VAL A 47 1.07 -4.12 -17.27
CA VAL A 47 -0.23 -4.29 -16.62
C VAL A 47 -1.16 -3.14 -17.02
N ALA A 48 -2.27 -3.44 -17.68
CA ALA A 48 -3.31 -2.47 -17.98
C ALA A 48 -4.20 -2.25 -16.74
N ILE A 49 -4.58 -0.99 -16.49
CA ILE A 49 -5.46 -0.61 -15.38
C ILE A 49 -6.74 -0.03 -15.98
N GLU A 50 -7.87 -0.69 -15.74
CA GLU A 50 -9.18 -0.23 -16.23
C GLU A 50 -10.08 0.05 -15.04
N ARG A 51 -10.44 1.32 -14.83
CA ARG A 51 -11.34 1.72 -13.75
C ARG A 51 -12.79 1.48 -14.12
N LEU A 52 -13.59 1.08 -13.15
CA LEU A 52 -15.02 0.86 -13.30
C LEU A 52 -15.78 1.23 -12.03
N ASP A 53 -17.05 1.58 -12.20
CA ASP A 53 -17.99 1.75 -11.11
C ASP A 53 -18.94 0.54 -11.08
N ILE A 54 -19.09 -0.06 -9.91
CA ILE A 54 -19.98 -1.20 -9.68
C ILE A 54 -21.01 -0.78 -8.64
N GLY A 55 -22.13 -0.22 -9.10
CA GLY A 55 -23.23 0.21 -8.23
C GLY A 55 -22.81 1.30 -7.23
N GLY A 56 -21.98 2.26 -7.66
CA GLY A 56 -21.43 3.33 -6.83
C GLY A 56 -20.12 2.99 -6.12
N VAL A 57 -19.61 1.76 -6.27
CA VAL A 57 -18.31 1.34 -5.73
C VAL A 57 -17.25 1.43 -6.82
N GLN A 58 -16.27 2.30 -6.59
CA GLN A 58 -15.11 2.43 -7.48
C GLN A 58 -14.20 1.20 -7.36
N ALA A 59 -13.92 0.58 -8.50
CA ALA A 59 -13.07 -0.59 -8.63
C ALA A 59 -12.11 -0.43 -9.81
N GLU A 60 -11.19 -1.37 -9.99
CA GLU A 60 -10.37 -1.47 -11.19
C GLU A 60 -10.04 -2.92 -11.55
N TRP A 61 -9.95 -3.18 -12.85
CA TRP A 61 -9.26 -4.34 -13.37
C TRP A 61 -7.77 -4.06 -13.49
N GLN A 62 -6.96 -5.05 -13.12
CA GLN A 62 -5.51 -5.06 -13.31
C GLN A 62 -5.18 -6.24 -14.19
N ILE A 63 -4.87 -5.97 -15.46
CA ILE A 63 -4.82 -6.98 -16.53
C ILE A 63 -3.36 -7.16 -16.97
N PRO A 64 -2.65 -8.20 -16.49
CA PRO A 64 -1.31 -8.50 -16.96
C PRO A 64 -1.33 -9.09 -18.38
N PRO A 65 -0.24 -8.99 -19.17
CA PRO A 65 -0.21 -9.38 -20.59
C PRO A 65 -0.59 -10.83 -20.91
N ARG A 66 -0.54 -11.74 -19.94
CA ARG A 66 -0.84 -13.17 -20.09
C ARG A 66 -2.01 -13.64 -19.22
N SER A 67 -2.90 -12.72 -18.84
CA SER A 67 -4.11 -13.07 -18.09
C SER A 67 -5.04 -13.96 -18.92
N LEU A 68 -5.65 -14.95 -18.29
CA LEU A 68 -6.68 -15.79 -18.90
C LEU A 68 -8.06 -15.13 -18.73
N PRO A 69 -8.83 -14.85 -19.81
CA PRO A 69 -10.08 -14.09 -19.71
C PRO A 69 -11.14 -14.70 -18.78
N GLN A 70 -11.10 -16.02 -18.56
CA GLN A 70 -12.07 -16.71 -17.70
C GLN A 70 -11.60 -16.83 -16.23
N LYS A 71 -10.44 -16.26 -15.87
CA LYS A 71 -9.87 -16.34 -14.52
C LYS A 71 -9.70 -14.95 -13.95
N CYS A 72 -10.26 -14.71 -12.78
CA CYS A 72 -10.10 -13.46 -12.06
C CYS A 72 -9.85 -13.70 -10.57
N VAL A 73 -9.27 -12.69 -9.91
CA VAL A 73 -9.14 -12.61 -8.46
C VAL A 73 -9.86 -11.34 -8.02
N LEU A 74 -10.86 -11.50 -7.15
CA LEU A 74 -11.47 -10.37 -6.46
C LEU A 74 -10.63 -10.05 -5.23
N TYR A 75 -10.11 -8.82 -5.17
CA TYR A 75 -9.25 -8.37 -4.08
C TYR A 75 -9.89 -7.21 -3.33
N PHE A 76 -9.88 -7.29 -2.00
CA PHE A 76 -10.26 -6.19 -1.10
C PHE A 76 -9.02 -5.70 -0.37
N HIS A 77 -8.78 -4.40 -0.41
CA HIS A 77 -7.57 -3.82 0.18
C HIS A 77 -7.58 -3.90 1.71
N GLY A 78 -6.37 -3.98 2.28
CA GLY A 78 -6.17 -3.87 3.72
C GLY A 78 -6.28 -2.43 4.23
N GLY A 79 -6.00 -2.22 5.52
CA GLY A 79 -6.09 -0.91 6.16
C GLY A 79 -7.17 -0.81 7.24
N GLY A 80 -7.54 -1.95 7.84
CA GLY A 80 -8.38 -2.00 9.04
C GLY A 80 -9.74 -1.34 8.86
N TYR A 81 -10.31 -1.38 7.65
CA TYR A 81 -11.59 -0.77 7.27
C TYR A 81 -11.68 0.76 7.39
N VAL A 82 -10.57 1.43 7.70
CA VAL A 82 -10.55 2.89 7.93
C VAL A 82 -9.57 3.61 7.03
N MET A 83 -8.71 2.92 6.29
CA MET A 83 -7.69 3.48 5.40
C MET A 83 -7.42 2.52 4.25
N GLY A 84 -6.69 3.01 3.24
CA GLY A 84 -6.44 2.30 1.99
C GLY A 84 -7.34 2.81 0.85
N SER A 85 -6.94 2.44 -0.36
CA SER A 85 -7.55 2.77 -1.63
C SER A 85 -7.02 1.84 -2.73
N LEU A 86 -7.56 1.94 -3.94
CA LEU A 86 -7.02 1.27 -5.13
C LEU A 86 -5.52 1.59 -5.30
N ASP A 87 -5.15 2.87 -5.17
CA ASP A 87 -3.77 3.33 -5.35
C ASP A 87 -2.82 2.73 -4.31
N THR A 88 -3.27 2.62 -3.05
CA THR A 88 -2.41 2.12 -1.97
C THR A 88 -1.94 0.68 -2.13
N HIS A 89 -2.72 -0.16 -2.80
CA HIS A 89 -2.44 -1.59 -2.95
C HIS A 89 -2.16 -2.02 -4.39
N ARG A 90 -2.34 -1.13 -5.40
CA ARG A 90 -2.13 -1.47 -6.81
C ARG A 90 -0.77 -2.12 -7.09
N HIS A 91 0.29 -1.60 -6.47
CA HIS A 91 1.64 -2.15 -6.64
C HIS A 91 1.84 -3.56 -6.09
N LEU A 92 0.97 -4.01 -5.17
CA LEU A 92 0.98 -5.35 -4.60
C LEU A 92 0.14 -6.29 -5.47
N THR A 93 -1.06 -5.84 -5.86
CA THR A 93 -2.03 -6.67 -6.59
C THR A 93 -1.69 -6.83 -8.07
N ALA A 94 -0.91 -5.91 -8.64
CA ALA A 94 -0.50 -5.94 -10.05
C ALA A 94 0.77 -6.77 -10.31
N ARG A 95 1.27 -7.53 -9.33
CA ARG A 95 2.53 -8.31 -9.41
C ARG A 95 2.33 -9.75 -9.85
#